data_AF-A0A1I3AK39-F1
#
_entry.id   AF-A0A1I3AK39-F1
#
_cell.length_a   1.000
_cell.length_b   1.000
_cell.length_c   1.000
_cell.angle_alpha   90.00
_cell.angle_beta   90.00
_cell.angle_gamma   90.00
#
_symmetry.space_group_name_H-M   'P 1'
#
loop_
_entity.id
_entity.type
_entity.pdbx_description
1 polymer ?
#
loop_
_entity_poly.entity_id
_entity_poly.type
_entity_poly.pdbx_seq_one_letter_code
_entity_poly.pdbx_strand_id
1 'polypeptide(L)'
;MRATVQFINPHGKFALIAKLLQIVKGITNLRQHILAHGIVLERLSPGEVATLQQMLAQEDRFTYLTSDSTIRVRVTDGDLRALLGLGLVIPIPRRRNYFADIFWERGFTIEKLEPGQANDLRKQIEAIATVTLAPDIAQTHFCTVSGQVYQTNGVPLDTRGFTVRAFDSLPGARLVPCGTTAALQANGTYLVDYAWHTDGRKGPDLIIRVFDPQGNVVAETGKRSAAVQEYLDITATGVGIVRGTIHTPDGSPVADVIVRAFDRNLREETLLGSTVTDVAGRYEITYSGNAPSRGSKKTRADLIIRAFAIASDDGSAVEIGDEIAASPITFNAPQLQIIDLEISSVNDPSEYERHLAELQPLIEGESVKSLSDEDLRFLSGKTGIPFDQLNYLRLDAQWTGQYALDPAVAYGLFRQELPANLRGLLAEKPSRLREALKASLARNIIPESLGDQADQVIQQLLSLADSPALKPYARAG
;
A
#
# COMPACT_ATOMS: atom_id res chain seq x y z
N MET A 1 -13.84 -35.73 -11.52
CA MET A 1 -13.32 -36.35 -12.77
C MET A 1 -14.48 -36.48 -13.74
N ARG A 2 -14.21 -36.34 -15.04
CA ARG A 2 -15.17 -36.70 -16.09
C ARG A 2 -14.91 -38.13 -16.57
N ALA A 3 -15.96 -38.92 -16.71
CA ALA A 3 -15.92 -40.26 -17.26
C ALA A 3 -16.79 -40.31 -18.52
N THR A 4 -16.15 -40.42 -19.69
CA THR A 4 -16.84 -40.56 -20.97
C THR A 4 -17.01 -42.04 -21.29
N VAL A 5 -18.26 -42.48 -21.35
CA VAL A 5 -18.67 -43.87 -21.58
C VAL A 5 -19.04 -44.03 -23.06
N GLN A 6 -18.34 -44.89 -23.79
CA GLN A 6 -18.64 -45.20 -25.19
C GLN A 6 -18.92 -46.69 -25.36
N PHE A 7 -20.10 -47.03 -25.87
CA PHE A 7 -20.54 -48.43 -25.96
C PHE A 7 -19.77 -49.22 -27.02
N ILE A 8 -19.42 -50.47 -26.68
CA ILE A 8 -18.77 -51.41 -27.59
C ILE A 8 -19.87 -52.19 -28.30
N ASN A 9 -20.00 -52.03 -29.62
CA ASN A 9 -20.97 -52.74 -30.46
C ASN A 9 -22.41 -52.74 -29.87
N PRO A 10 -23.16 -51.63 -29.93
CA PRO A 10 -24.42 -51.43 -29.20
C PRO A 10 -25.63 -52.23 -29.74
N HIS A 11 -25.45 -53.52 -29.99
CA HIS A 11 -26.51 -54.47 -30.28
C HIS A 11 -27.21 -54.90 -28.98
N GLY A 12 -28.53 -55.12 -29.02
CA GLY A 12 -29.27 -55.50 -27.81
C GLY A 12 -29.37 -54.37 -26.77
N LYS A 13 -29.67 -53.14 -27.23
CA LYS A 13 -29.77 -51.90 -26.43
C LYS A 13 -30.48 -52.06 -25.08
N PHE A 14 -31.55 -52.87 -25.03
CA PHE A 14 -32.30 -53.13 -23.79
C PHE A 14 -31.45 -53.87 -22.73
N ALA A 15 -30.71 -54.91 -23.13
CA ALA A 15 -29.83 -55.66 -22.24
C ALA A 15 -28.64 -54.81 -21.76
N LEU A 16 -28.10 -53.97 -22.64
CA LEU A 16 -27.02 -53.03 -22.31
C LEU A 16 -27.47 -52.00 -21.27
N ILE A 17 -28.67 -51.43 -21.42
CA ILE A 17 -29.25 -50.53 -20.43
C ILE A 17 -29.51 -51.22 -19.10
N ALA A 18 -30.06 -52.44 -19.11
CA ALA A 18 -30.30 -53.20 -17.89
C ALA A 18 -28.99 -53.43 -17.11
N LYS A 19 -27.91 -53.79 -17.82
CA LYS A 19 -26.58 -53.97 -17.23
C LYS A 19 -25.98 -52.66 -16.73
N LEU A 20 -26.12 -51.56 -17.49
CA LEU A 20 -25.68 -50.23 -17.06
C LEU A 20 -26.38 -49.79 -15.77
N LEU A 21 -27.69 -49.96 -15.67
CA LEU A 21 -28.46 -49.63 -14.46
C LEU A 21 -28.04 -50.48 -13.25
N GLN A 22 -27.70 -51.76 -13.47
CA GLN A 22 -27.15 -52.62 -12.41
C GLN A 22 -25.79 -52.12 -11.92
N ILE A 23 -24.89 -51.73 -12.83
CA ILE A 23 -23.58 -51.16 -12.49
C ILE A 23 -23.77 -49.85 -11.70
N VAL A 24 -24.63 -48.95 -12.18
CA VAL A 24 -24.92 -47.69 -11.49
C VAL A 24 -25.47 -47.91 -10.08
N LYS A 25 -26.28 -48.95 -9.88
CA LYS A 25 -26.79 -49.34 -8.56
C LYS A 25 -25.70 -49.95 -7.67
N GLY A 26 -24.72 -50.64 -8.25
CA GLY A 26 -23.62 -51.30 -7.54
C GLY A 26 -22.51 -50.37 -7.08
N ILE A 27 -22.40 -49.17 -7.64
CA ILE A 27 -21.39 -48.18 -7.26
C ILE A 27 -21.98 -47.18 -6.26
N THR A 28 -21.30 -47.04 -5.12
CA THR A 28 -21.73 -46.17 -4.01
C THR A 28 -22.00 -44.74 -4.49
N ASN A 29 -23.21 -44.25 -4.19
CA ASN A 29 -23.71 -42.89 -4.50
C ASN A 29 -23.74 -42.50 -6.00
N LEU A 30 -23.40 -43.40 -6.93
CA LEU A 30 -23.33 -43.05 -8.36
C LEU A 30 -24.72 -42.70 -8.93
N ARG A 31 -25.77 -43.40 -8.49
CA ARG A 31 -27.15 -43.06 -8.86
C ARG A 31 -27.50 -41.63 -8.44
N GLN A 32 -27.25 -41.28 -7.19
CA GLN A 32 -27.53 -39.95 -6.63
C GLN A 32 -26.72 -38.89 -7.38
N HIS A 33 -25.47 -39.19 -7.71
CA HIS A 33 -24.61 -38.31 -8.50
C HIS A 33 -25.19 -38.02 -9.88
N ILE A 34 -25.62 -39.05 -10.62
CA ILE A 34 -26.21 -38.87 -11.96
C ILE A 34 -27.55 -38.12 -11.87
N LEU A 35 -28.36 -38.31 -10.82
CA LEU A 35 -29.58 -37.51 -10.61
C LEU A 35 -29.26 -36.04 -10.31
N ALA A 36 -28.20 -35.77 -9.53
CA ALA A 36 -27.77 -34.43 -9.17
C ALA A 36 -27.11 -33.66 -10.33
N HIS A 37 -26.36 -34.35 -11.18
CA HIS A 37 -25.51 -33.70 -12.20
C HIS A 37 -25.91 -34.00 -13.65
N GLY A 38 -26.69 -35.06 -13.88
CA GLY A 38 -27.11 -35.49 -15.22
C GLY A 38 -26.03 -36.21 -16.00
N ILE A 39 -26.32 -36.41 -17.29
CA ILE A 39 -25.37 -36.91 -18.28
C ILE A 39 -25.14 -35.83 -19.34
N VAL A 40 -23.95 -35.81 -19.94
CA VAL A 40 -23.58 -34.86 -20.99
C VAL A 40 -23.37 -35.60 -22.30
N LEU A 41 -24.02 -35.14 -23.37
CA LEU A 41 -23.65 -35.50 -24.74
C LEU A 41 -22.70 -34.43 -25.27
N GLU A 42 -21.61 -34.87 -25.88
CA GLU A 42 -20.50 -34.02 -26.32
C GLU A 42 -20.20 -34.21 -27.80
N ARG A 43 -19.35 -33.32 -28.35
CA ARG A 43 -18.94 -33.33 -29.76
C ARG A 43 -20.16 -33.21 -30.67
N LEU A 44 -21.06 -32.30 -30.31
CA LEU A 44 -22.24 -31.96 -31.08
C LEU A 44 -21.93 -30.79 -32.02
N SER A 45 -22.52 -30.83 -33.20
CA SER A 45 -22.61 -29.64 -34.06
C SER A 45 -23.71 -28.69 -33.54
N PRO A 46 -23.65 -27.38 -33.86
CA PRO A 46 -24.71 -26.44 -33.48
C PRO A 46 -26.12 -26.87 -33.92
N GLY A 47 -26.24 -27.52 -35.09
CA GLY A 47 -27.52 -28.05 -35.58
C GLY A 47 -28.03 -29.25 -34.76
N GLU A 48 -27.14 -30.12 -34.29
CA GLU A 48 -27.49 -31.21 -33.37
C GLU A 48 -27.94 -30.66 -32.02
N VAL A 49 -27.25 -29.64 -31.48
CA VAL A 49 -27.66 -28.97 -30.23
C VAL A 49 -29.07 -28.40 -30.37
N ALA A 50 -29.36 -27.64 -31.42
CA ALA A 50 -30.68 -27.05 -31.66
C ALA A 50 -31.79 -28.13 -31.80
N THR A 51 -31.49 -29.22 -32.49
CA THR A 51 -32.43 -30.35 -32.66
C THR A 51 -32.75 -31.01 -31.32
N LEU A 52 -31.74 -31.25 -30.49
CA LEU A 52 -31.92 -31.86 -29.17
C LEU A 52 -32.64 -30.91 -28.19
N GLN A 53 -32.37 -29.61 -28.24
CA GLN A 53 -33.11 -28.61 -27.47
C GLN A 53 -34.60 -28.63 -27.82
N GLN A 54 -34.94 -28.58 -29.11
CA GLN A 54 -36.33 -28.64 -29.55
C GLN A 54 -37.02 -29.92 -29.10
N MET A 55 -36.32 -31.06 -29.14
CA MET A 55 -36.85 -32.35 -28.68
C MET A 55 -37.12 -32.35 -27.17
N LEU A 56 -36.15 -31.91 -26.36
CA LEU A 56 -36.24 -31.94 -24.90
C LEU A 56 -37.20 -30.88 -24.34
N ALA A 57 -37.40 -29.77 -25.04
CA ALA A 57 -38.37 -28.75 -24.67
C ALA A 57 -39.83 -29.24 -24.73
N GLN A 58 -40.10 -30.36 -25.40
CA GLN A 58 -41.42 -30.99 -25.47
C GLN A 58 -41.68 -31.99 -24.33
N GLU A 59 -40.74 -32.16 -23.40
CA GLU A 59 -40.78 -33.19 -22.37
C GLU A 59 -40.59 -32.57 -20.97
N ASP A 60 -41.68 -32.42 -20.21
CA ASP A 60 -41.68 -31.75 -18.89
C ASP A 60 -40.83 -32.47 -17.82
N ARG A 61 -40.43 -33.70 -18.08
CA ARG A 61 -39.67 -34.54 -17.15
C ARG A 61 -38.16 -34.36 -17.21
N PHE A 62 -37.67 -33.54 -18.15
CA PHE A 62 -36.24 -33.28 -18.32
C PHE A 62 -35.92 -31.78 -18.17
N THR A 63 -34.73 -31.50 -17.64
CA THR A 63 -34.10 -30.19 -17.72
C THR A 63 -32.78 -30.33 -18.45
N TYR A 64 -32.39 -29.29 -19.18
CA TYR A 64 -31.14 -29.31 -19.94
C TYR A 64 -30.37 -28.00 -19.88
N LEU A 65 -29.05 -28.11 -20.04
CA LEU A 65 -28.12 -26.98 -20.21
C LEU A 65 -27.31 -27.23 -21.48
N THR A 66 -27.15 -26.21 -22.31
CA THR A 66 -26.44 -26.32 -23.59
C THR A 66 -25.23 -25.42 -23.67
N SER A 67 -24.25 -25.84 -24.48
CA SER A 67 -23.17 -25.02 -25.01
C SER A 67 -23.13 -25.18 -26.54
N ASP A 68 -22.13 -24.59 -27.21
CA ASP A 68 -21.94 -24.68 -28.66
C ASP A 68 -21.76 -26.12 -29.18
N SER A 69 -21.34 -27.05 -28.30
CA SER A 69 -21.03 -28.44 -28.70
C SER A 69 -21.46 -29.50 -27.69
N THR A 70 -22.25 -29.14 -26.67
CA THR A 70 -22.69 -30.07 -25.64
C THR A 70 -24.14 -29.83 -25.21
N ILE A 71 -24.79 -30.89 -24.76
CA ILE A 71 -26.05 -30.79 -24.00
C ILE A 71 -25.95 -31.67 -22.76
N ARG A 72 -26.21 -31.08 -21.59
CA ARG A 72 -26.37 -31.79 -20.32
C ARG A 72 -27.84 -32.01 -20.08
N VAL A 73 -28.25 -33.24 -19.80
CA VAL A 73 -29.64 -33.61 -19.55
C VAL A 73 -29.80 -34.21 -18.16
N ARG A 74 -30.84 -33.77 -17.46
CA ARG A 74 -31.20 -34.19 -16.12
C ARG A 74 -32.68 -34.53 -16.06
N VAL A 75 -33.03 -35.50 -15.20
CA VAL A 75 -34.42 -35.84 -14.91
C VAL A 75 -34.92 -35.05 -13.70
N THR A 76 -36.17 -34.58 -13.73
CA THR A 76 -36.78 -33.79 -12.65
C THR A 76 -37.57 -34.63 -11.64
N ASP A 77 -38.07 -35.80 -12.05
CA ASP A 77 -38.90 -36.69 -11.24
C ASP A 77 -38.11 -37.67 -10.34
N GLY A 78 -36.78 -37.64 -10.41
CA GLY A 78 -35.89 -38.53 -9.65
C GLY A 78 -35.80 -39.98 -10.17
N ASP A 79 -36.49 -40.30 -11.27
CA ASP A 79 -36.42 -41.62 -11.90
C ASP A 79 -35.30 -41.69 -12.94
N LEU A 80 -34.15 -42.25 -12.53
CA LEU A 80 -33.01 -42.47 -13.41
C LEU A 80 -33.37 -43.31 -14.65
N ARG A 81 -34.42 -44.16 -14.58
CA ARG A 81 -34.88 -44.94 -15.73
C ARG A 81 -35.49 -44.08 -16.83
N ALA A 82 -35.94 -42.85 -16.54
CA ALA A 82 -36.35 -41.92 -17.58
C ALA A 82 -35.14 -41.46 -18.40
N LEU A 83 -34.01 -41.18 -17.73
CA LEU A 83 -32.77 -40.70 -18.36
C LEU A 83 -32.02 -41.82 -19.12
N LEU A 84 -32.01 -43.04 -18.57
CA LEU A 84 -31.26 -44.17 -19.11
C LEU A 84 -32.15 -45.30 -19.66
N GLY A 85 -33.44 -45.08 -19.87
CA GLY A 85 -34.39 -46.14 -20.27
C GLY A 85 -35.24 -45.81 -21.50
N LEU A 86 -36.42 -46.45 -21.56
CA LEU A 86 -37.27 -46.54 -22.77
C LEU A 86 -37.69 -45.19 -23.38
N GLY A 87 -37.73 -44.11 -22.58
CA GLY A 87 -38.19 -42.80 -23.04
C GLY A 87 -37.16 -41.99 -23.83
N LEU A 88 -35.87 -42.12 -23.52
CA LEU A 88 -34.84 -41.21 -24.04
C LEU A 88 -33.77 -41.92 -24.87
N VAL A 89 -33.27 -43.07 -24.40
CA VAL A 89 -32.14 -43.76 -25.02
C VAL A 89 -32.53 -45.02 -25.78
N ILE A 90 -33.73 -45.57 -25.61
CA ILE A 90 -34.17 -46.71 -26.43
C ILE A 90 -34.89 -46.20 -27.68
N PRO A 91 -34.47 -46.60 -28.90
CA PRO A 91 -35.17 -46.24 -30.12
C PRO A 91 -36.58 -46.84 -30.16
N ILE A 92 -37.56 -46.03 -30.54
CA ILE A 92 -38.93 -46.50 -30.80
C ILE A 92 -39.04 -46.82 -32.30
N PRO A 93 -39.56 -47.99 -32.71
CA PRO A 93 -39.72 -48.33 -34.12
C PRO A 93 -40.49 -47.24 -34.87
N ARG A 94 -40.00 -46.87 -36.07
CA ARG A 94 -40.60 -45.87 -36.97
C ARG A 94 -40.57 -44.40 -36.48
N ARG A 95 -39.87 -44.09 -35.39
CA ARG A 95 -39.59 -42.71 -34.95
C ARG A 95 -38.08 -42.52 -34.80
N ARG A 96 -37.51 -41.53 -35.48
CA ARG A 96 -36.10 -41.18 -35.28
C ARG A 96 -35.94 -40.56 -33.89
N ASN A 97 -35.01 -41.09 -33.10
CA ASN A 97 -34.67 -40.58 -31.77
C ASN A 97 -33.22 -40.09 -31.81
N TYR A 98 -33.04 -38.81 -32.13
CA TYR A 98 -31.73 -38.18 -32.28
C TYR A 98 -30.88 -38.28 -31.00
N PHE A 99 -31.51 -38.21 -29.84
CA PHE A 99 -30.81 -38.39 -28.56
C PHE A 99 -30.26 -39.80 -28.43
N ALA A 100 -31.10 -40.82 -28.70
CA ALA A 100 -30.67 -42.21 -28.68
C ALA A 100 -29.55 -42.49 -29.70
N ASP A 101 -29.66 -41.96 -30.92
CA ASP A 101 -28.64 -42.15 -31.96
C ASP A 101 -27.28 -41.65 -31.45
N ILE A 102 -27.22 -40.42 -30.94
CA ILE A 102 -25.99 -39.83 -30.39
C ILE A 102 -25.50 -40.60 -29.15
N PHE A 103 -26.39 -40.94 -28.23
CA PHE A 103 -26.04 -41.68 -27.01
C PHE A 103 -25.39 -43.03 -27.31
N TRP A 104 -25.89 -43.77 -28.32
CA TRP A 104 -25.34 -45.08 -28.68
C TRP A 104 -24.10 -44.99 -29.56
N GLU A 105 -24.03 -44.03 -30.48
CA GLU A 105 -22.90 -43.89 -31.40
C GLU A 105 -21.69 -43.20 -30.75
N ARG A 106 -21.94 -42.15 -29.97
CA ARG A 106 -20.90 -41.26 -29.41
C ARG A 106 -20.73 -41.42 -27.90
N GLY A 107 -21.66 -42.07 -27.22
CA GLY A 107 -21.62 -42.25 -25.78
C GLY A 107 -22.16 -41.05 -24.99
N PHE A 108 -21.85 -41.03 -23.71
CA PHE A 108 -22.20 -39.93 -22.80
C PHE A 108 -21.12 -39.75 -21.74
N THR A 109 -21.07 -38.57 -21.14
CA THR A 109 -20.13 -38.24 -20.07
C THR A 109 -20.86 -37.99 -18.75
N ILE A 110 -20.28 -38.50 -17.67
CA ILE A 110 -20.64 -38.12 -16.30
C ILE A 110 -19.50 -37.26 -15.77
N GLU A 111 -19.81 -36.01 -15.41
CA GLU A 111 -18.83 -35.05 -14.87
C GLU A 111 -18.91 -35.01 -13.34
N LYS A 112 -17.88 -34.43 -12.71
CA LYS A 112 -17.76 -34.21 -11.26
C LYS A 112 -17.71 -35.51 -10.44
N LEU A 113 -17.38 -36.66 -11.03
CA LEU A 113 -17.25 -37.92 -10.30
C LEU A 113 -16.07 -37.88 -9.34
N GLU A 114 -16.26 -38.48 -8.16
CA GLU A 114 -15.15 -38.78 -7.26
C GLU A 114 -14.18 -39.78 -7.95
N PRO A 115 -12.85 -39.69 -7.72
CA PRO A 115 -11.90 -40.59 -8.35
C PRO A 115 -12.18 -42.08 -8.12
N GLY A 116 -12.69 -42.44 -6.93
CA GLY A 116 -13.11 -43.81 -6.62
C GLY A 116 -14.28 -44.28 -7.51
N GLN A 117 -15.34 -43.48 -7.58
CA GLN A 117 -16.50 -43.76 -8.43
C GLN A 117 -16.13 -43.87 -9.91
N ALA A 118 -15.26 -42.99 -10.41
CA ALA A 118 -14.81 -43.00 -11.80
C ALA A 118 -14.02 -44.27 -12.14
N ASN A 119 -13.14 -44.71 -11.22
CA ASN A 119 -12.39 -45.95 -11.39
C ASN A 119 -13.27 -47.20 -11.30
N ASP A 120 -14.20 -47.24 -10.34
CA ASP A 120 -15.15 -48.33 -10.19
C ASP A 120 -16.07 -48.44 -11.41
N LEU A 121 -16.54 -47.32 -11.94
CA LEU A 121 -17.33 -47.28 -13.16
C LEU A 121 -16.55 -47.85 -14.34
N ARG A 122 -15.31 -47.41 -14.55
CA ARG A 122 -14.42 -47.93 -15.61
C ARG A 122 -14.24 -49.44 -15.50
N LYS A 123 -14.01 -49.96 -14.29
CA LYS A 123 -13.80 -51.39 -14.05
C LYS A 123 -15.07 -52.22 -14.27
N GLN A 124 -16.22 -51.76 -13.80
CA GLN A 124 -17.45 -52.55 -13.85
C GLN A 124 -18.14 -52.55 -15.23
N ILE A 125 -17.87 -51.54 -16.06
CA ILE A 125 -18.55 -51.35 -17.35
C ILE A 125 -17.77 -51.90 -18.55
N GLU A 126 -16.52 -52.33 -18.37
CA GLU A 126 -15.59 -52.74 -19.44
C GLU A 126 -16.15 -53.79 -20.41
N ALA A 127 -17.08 -54.63 -19.92
CA ALA A 127 -17.73 -55.67 -20.72
C ALA A 127 -18.77 -55.13 -21.72
N ILE A 128 -19.18 -53.86 -21.64
CA ILE A 128 -20.19 -53.26 -22.52
C ILE A 128 -19.79 -51.89 -23.09
N ALA A 129 -18.82 -51.21 -22.49
CA ALA A 129 -18.39 -49.89 -22.92
C ALA A 129 -16.92 -49.64 -22.55
N THR A 130 -16.27 -48.76 -23.30
CA THR A 130 -14.99 -48.15 -22.91
C THR A 130 -15.27 -46.90 -22.06
N VAL A 131 -14.40 -46.65 -21.07
CA VAL A 131 -14.47 -45.43 -20.26
C VAL A 131 -13.16 -44.67 -20.34
N THR A 132 -13.23 -43.46 -20.87
CA THR A 132 -12.12 -42.51 -20.87
C THR A 132 -12.27 -41.58 -19.67
N LEU A 133 -11.26 -41.56 -18.81
CA LEU A 133 -11.21 -40.68 -17.65
C LEU A 133 -10.36 -39.45 -17.97
N ALA A 134 -10.88 -38.27 -17.66
CA ALA A 134 -10.16 -37.01 -17.78
C ALA A 134 -10.50 -36.08 -16.59
N PRO A 135 -9.70 -35.03 -16.34
CA PRO A 135 -10.11 -33.93 -15.47
C PRO A 135 -11.43 -33.33 -15.95
N ASP A 136 -12.26 -32.83 -15.04
CA ASP A 136 -13.45 -32.06 -15.44
C ASP A 136 -13.02 -30.81 -16.21
N ILE A 137 -13.80 -30.40 -17.21
CA ILE A 137 -13.54 -29.14 -17.92
C ILE A 137 -14.00 -28.03 -16.97
N ALA A 138 -13.06 -27.22 -16.51
CA ALA A 138 -13.37 -26.08 -15.67
C ALA A 138 -14.27 -25.11 -16.45
N GLN A 139 -15.49 -24.88 -15.96
CA GLN A 139 -16.29 -23.76 -16.44
C GLN A 139 -15.69 -22.49 -15.86
N THR A 140 -15.28 -21.58 -16.74
CA THR A 140 -14.75 -20.27 -16.34
C THR A 140 -15.90 -19.30 -16.25
N HIS A 141 -16.13 -18.76 -15.05
CA HIS A 141 -17.03 -17.63 -14.84
C HIS A 141 -16.22 -16.34 -14.87
N PHE A 142 -16.70 -15.35 -15.61
CA PHE A 142 -16.22 -13.98 -15.51
C PHE A 142 -17.03 -13.29 -14.43
N CYS A 143 -16.36 -12.97 -13.33
CA CYS A 143 -16.96 -12.36 -12.15
C CYS A 143 -16.46 -10.93 -11.98
N THR A 144 -17.25 -10.12 -11.29
CA THR A 144 -16.92 -8.74 -10.97
C THR A 144 -17.20 -8.48 -9.50
N VAL A 145 -16.29 -7.78 -8.84
CA VAL A 145 -16.49 -7.22 -7.50
C VAL A 145 -16.24 -5.72 -7.54
N SER A 146 -17.15 -4.97 -6.94
CA SER A 146 -17.08 -3.50 -6.85
C SER A 146 -17.37 -3.04 -5.43
N GLY A 147 -17.07 -1.79 -5.13
CA GLY A 147 -17.34 -1.20 -3.82
C GLY A 147 -16.65 0.13 -3.62
N GLN A 148 -16.74 0.65 -2.40
CA GLN A 148 -16.07 1.87 -1.98
C GLN A 148 -15.20 1.63 -0.75
N VAL A 149 -14.03 2.26 -0.73
CA VAL A 149 -13.07 2.23 0.37
C VAL A 149 -13.26 3.48 1.21
N TYR A 150 -13.44 3.30 2.51
CA TYR A 150 -13.62 4.36 3.49
C TYR A 150 -12.47 4.38 4.49
N GLN A 151 -12.16 5.56 5.00
CA GLN A 151 -11.41 5.72 6.24
C GLN A 151 -12.30 5.36 7.44
N THR A 152 -11.71 5.15 8.62
CA THR A 152 -12.46 4.85 9.86
C THR A 152 -13.44 5.94 10.29
N ASN A 153 -13.28 7.17 9.80
CA ASN A 153 -14.19 8.30 10.04
C ASN A 153 -15.39 8.30 9.06
N GLY A 154 -15.49 7.35 8.14
CA GLY A 154 -16.56 7.23 7.14
C GLY A 154 -16.35 8.08 5.88
N VAL A 155 -15.25 8.82 5.77
CA VAL A 155 -14.91 9.57 4.55
C VAL A 155 -14.31 8.60 3.52
N PRO A 156 -14.69 8.68 2.23
CA PRO A 156 -14.05 7.88 1.19
C PRO A 156 -12.54 8.11 1.16
N LEU A 157 -11.79 7.04 0.94
CA LEU A 157 -10.34 7.11 0.81
C LEU A 157 -9.97 7.74 -0.54
N ASP A 158 -9.80 9.06 -0.56
CA ASP A 158 -9.34 9.86 -1.71
C ASP A 158 -7.81 10.01 -1.67
N THR A 159 -7.09 8.96 -2.07
CA THR A 159 -5.63 8.98 -2.14
C THR A 159 -5.15 8.35 -3.44
N ARG A 160 -4.32 9.09 -4.19
CA ARG A 160 -3.75 8.62 -5.46
C ARG A 160 -2.76 7.48 -5.20
N GLY A 161 -2.72 6.52 -6.11
CA GLY A 161 -1.74 5.41 -6.10
C GLY A 161 -2.15 4.18 -5.31
N PHE A 162 -3.31 4.20 -4.63
CA PHE A 162 -3.85 2.99 -4.00
C PHE A 162 -4.34 2.00 -5.05
N THR A 163 -4.14 0.71 -4.76
CA THR A 163 -4.60 -0.37 -5.64
C THR A 163 -5.44 -1.39 -4.89
N VAL A 164 -6.37 -2.03 -5.60
CA VAL A 164 -7.26 -3.05 -5.08
C VAL A 164 -7.04 -4.34 -5.85
N ARG A 165 -6.90 -5.46 -5.12
CA ARG A 165 -6.69 -6.78 -5.70
C ARG A 165 -7.65 -7.79 -5.08
N ALA A 166 -8.18 -8.67 -5.91
CA ALA A 166 -9.01 -9.78 -5.49
C ALA A 166 -8.17 -11.06 -5.36
N PHE A 167 -8.56 -11.91 -4.42
CA PHE A 167 -7.96 -13.21 -4.17
C PHE A 167 -9.06 -14.24 -3.91
N ASP A 168 -8.85 -15.48 -4.35
CA ASP A 168 -9.63 -16.63 -3.91
C ASP A 168 -8.88 -17.32 -2.77
N SER A 169 -9.54 -17.44 -1.61
CA SER A 169 -9.02 -18.11 -0.44
C SER A 169 -9.29 -19.61 -0.52
N LEU A 170 -8.22 -20.40 -0.71
CA LEU A 170 -8.29 -21.85 -0.75
C LEU A 170 -8.10 -22.46 0.65
N PRO A 171 -8.46 -23.74 0.85
CA PRO A 171 -8.22 -24.44 2.11
C PRO A 171 -6.77 -24.29 2.59
N GLY A 172 -6.60 -24.06 3.90
CA GLY A 172 -5.30 -23.73 4.49
C GLY A 172 -4.91 -22.25 4.39
N ALA A 173 -5.88 -21.35 4.12
CA ALA A 173 -5.67 -19.90 4.00
C ALA A 173 -4.67 -19.50 2.90
N ARG A 174 -4.56 -20.32 1.86
CA ARG A 174 -3.75 -20.00 0.68
C ARG A 174 -4.54 -19.01 -0.20
N LEU A 175 -4.04 -17.79 -0.31
CA LEU A 175 -4.62 -16.78 -1.18
C LEU A 175 -4.05 -16.92 -2.60
N VAL A 176 -4.93 -17.13 -3.57
CA VAL A 176 -4.57 -17.14 -5.00
C VAL A 176 -5.08 -15.84 -5.60
N PRO A 177 -4.22 -14.95 -6.14
CA PRO A 177 -4.68 -13.75 -6.82
C PRO A 177 -5.65 -14.10 -7.94
N CYS A 178 -6.79 -13.40 -7.99
CA CYS A 178 -7.75 -13.52 -9.06
C CYS A 178 -8.01 -12.14 -9.67
N GLY A 179 -8.03 -12.07 -11.00
CA GLY A 179 -8.24 -10.83 -11.73
C GLY A 179 -7.03 -9.91 -11.80
N THR A 180 -7.28 -8.72 -12.34
CA THR A 180 -6.28 -7.67 -12.52
C THR A 180 -6.23 -6.73 -11.32
N THR A 181 -5.08 -6.12 -11.10
CA THR A 181 -4.95 -5.04 -10.10
C THR A 181 -5.73 -3.84 -10.58
N ALA A 182 -6.67 -3.34 -9.77
CA ALA A 182 -7.45 -2.15 -10.07
C ALA A 182 -6.87 -0.93 -9.33
N ALA A 183 -6.87 0.24 -9.96
CA ALA A 183 -6.57 1.49 -9.27
C ALA A 183 -7.80 1.94 -8.46
N LEU A 184 -7.58 2.46 -7.26
CA LEU A 184 -8.63 3.11 -6.48
C LEU A 184 -8.94 4.47 -7.12
N GLN A 185 -10.22 4.74 -7.37
CA GLN A 185 -10.64 6.03 -7.93
C GLN A 185 -10.59 7.12 -6.85
N ALA A 186 -10.54 8.40 -7.26
CA ALA A 186 -10.47 9.54 -6.33
C ALA A 186 -11.68 9.62 -5.36
N ASN A 187 -12.83 9.10 -5.76
CA ASN A 187 -13.99 8.99 -4.87
C ASN A 187 -13.95 7.73 -3.96
N GLY A 188 -12.82 7.01 -3.90
CA GLY A 188 -12.67 5.78 -3.14
C GLY A 188 -13.33 4.54 -3.76
N THR A 189 -13.88 4.63 -4.98
CA THR A 189 -14.53 3.47 -5.61
C THR A 189 -13.54 2.55 -6.31
N TYR A 190 -13.86 1.26 -6.38
CA TYR A 190 -13.09 0.26 -7.09
C TYR A 190 -13.98 -0.73 -7.85
N LEU A 191 -13.41 -1.35 -8.88
CA LEU A 191 -13.99 -2.46 -9.63
C LEU A 191 -12.87 -3.41 -10.04
N VAL A 192 -13.03 -4.69 -9.71
CA VAL A 192 -12.09 -5.76 -10.09
C VAL A 192 -12.86 -6.83 -10.86
N ASP A 193 -12.45 -7.03 -12.11
CA ASP A 193 -12.89 -8.17 -12.91
C ASP A 193 -11.93 -9.34 -12.70
N TYR A 194 -12.48 -10.55 -12.54
CA TYR A 194 -11.70 -11.75 -12.34
C TYR A 194 -12.35 -12.98 -12.95
N ALA A 195 -11.51 -13.89 -13.45
CA ALA A 195 -11.95 -15.20 -13.90
C ALA A 195 -11.89 -16.19 -12.73
N TRP A 196 -12.97 -16.92 -12.51
CA TRP A 196 -13.04 -18.00 -11.53
C TRP A 196 -13.42 -19.33 -12.19
N HIS A 197 -12.64 -20.37 -11.88
CA HIS A 197 -12.85 -21.70 -12.40
C HIS A 197 -13.65 -22.52 -11.39
N THR A 198 -14.77 -23.11 -11.82
CA THR A 198 -15.55 -23.96 -10.93
C THR A 198 -14.72 -25.15 -10.45
N ASP A 199 -14.58 -25.31 -9.14
CA ASP A 199 -13.82 -26.39 -8.50
C ASP A 199 -14.70 -27.27 -7.59
N GLY A 200 -16.03 -27.10 -7.69
CA GLY A 200 -17.02 -27.77 -6.83
C GLY A 200 -17.63 -26.85 -5.78
N ARG A 201 -17.02 -25.69 -5.50
CA ARG A 201 -17.64 -24.65 -4.65
C ARG A 201 -18.77 -23.92 -5.38
N LYS A 202 -19.63 -23.23 -4.62
CA LYS A 202 -20.72 -22.39 -5.16
C LYS A 202 -20.23 -21.06 -5.73
N GLY A 203 -19.00 -20.69 -5.40
CA GLY A 203 -18.29 -19.48 -5.82
C GLY A 203 -16.92 -19.43 -5.12
N PRO A 204 -16.06 -18.47 -5.47
CA PRO A 204 -14.79 -18.27 -4.77
C PRO A 204 -15.04 -17.81 -3.33
N ASP A 205 -14.10 -18.13 -2.44
CA ASP A 205 -14.05 -17.50 -1.12
C ASP A 205 -13.23 -16.22 -1.27
N LEU A 206 -13.92 -15.19 -1.73
CA LEU A 206 -13.35 -13.94 -2.21
C LEU A 206 -12.77 -13.13 -1.06
N ILE A 207 -11.51 -12.71 -1.20
CA ILE A 207 -10.83 -11.74 -0.34
C ILE A 207 -10.43 -10.56 -1.20
N ILE A 208 -10.77 -9.35 -0.77
CA ILE A 208 -10.36 -8.10 -1.40
C ILE A 208 -9.38 -7.39 -0.48
N ARG A 209 -8.22 -7.02 -1.02
CA ARG A 209 -7.20 -6.24 -0.31
C ARG A 209 -6.95 -4.92 -1.01
N VAL A 210 -6.83 -3.88 -0.19
CA VAL A 210 -6.40 -2.55 -0.62
C VAL A 210 -4.93 -2.39 -0.24
N PHE A 211 -4.12 -1.93 -1.20
CA PHE A 211 -2.69 -1.72 -1.06
C PHE A 211 -2.36 -0.24 -1.17
N ASP A 212 -1.46 0.24 -0.31
CA ASP A 212 -0.85 1.57 -0.44
C ASP A 212 0.15 1.61 -1.62
N PRO A 213 0.62 2.81 -2.04
CA PRO A 213 1.60 2.95 -3.13
C PRO A 213 2.92 2.20 -2.88
N GLN A 214 3.23 1.87 -1.62
CA GLN A 214 4.41 1.11 -1.20
C GLN A 214 4.19 -0.40 -1.27
N GLY A 215 2.96 -0.86 -1.53
CA GLY A 215 2.60 -2.26 -1.66
C GLY A 215 2.22 -2.95 -0.34
N ASN A 216 1.98 -2.21 0.74
CA ASN A 216 1.48 -2.75 2.00
C ASN A 216 -0.04 -2.86 1.98
N VAL A 217 -0.59 -3.88 2.66
CA VAL A 217 -2.04 -4.05 2.80
C VAL A 217 -2.57 -3.11 3.87
N VAL A 218 -3.50 -2.23 3.51
CA VAL A 218 -4.11 -1.24 4.41
C VAL A 218 -5.54 -1.58 4.82
N ALA A 219 -6.19 -2.45 4.06
CA ALA A 219 -7.56 -2.87 4.31
C ALA A 219 -7.80 -4.24 3.67
N GLU A 220 -8.66 -5.04 4.30
CA GLU A 220 -9.10 -6.33 3.79
C GLU A 220 -10.59 -6.54 4.10
N THR A 221 -11.32 -7.11 3.15
CA THR A 221 -12.66 -7.64 3.38
C THR A 221 -12.80 -8.97 2.64
N GLY A 222 -13.85 -9.75 2.95
CA GLY A 222 -14.07 -10.99 2.26
C GLY A 222 -15.49 -11.51 2.33
N LYS A 223 -15.83 -12.36 1.35
CA LYS A 223 -17.13 -13.03 1.23
C LYS A 223 -16.93 -14.47 0.79
N ARG A 224 -17.48 -15.40 1.58
CA ARG A 224 -17.49 -16.82 1.23
C ARG A 224 -18.50 -17.11 0.13
N SER A 225 -18.14 -18.00 -0.79
CA SER A 225 -19.00 -18.39 -1.91
C SER A 225 -19.59 -17.17 -2.64
N ALA A 226 -18.72 -16.23 -3.02
CA ALA A 226 -19.09 -15.01 -3.74
C ALA A 226 -19.86 -15.31 -5.03
N ALA A 227 -20.87 -14.50 -5.31
CA ALA A 227 -21.64 -14.53 -6.54
C ALA A 227 -20.81 -14.02 -7.73
N VAL A 228 -21.38 -14.15 -8.94
CA VAL A 228 -20.75 -13.65 -10.17
C VAL A 228 -20.59 -12.12 -10.15
N GLN A 229 -21.50 -11.41 -9.49
CA GLN A 229 -21.41 -9.98 -9.26
C GLN A 229 -21.52 -9.70 -7.77
N GLU A 230 -20.54 -8.99 -7.22
CA GLU A 230 -20.46 -8.66 -5.80
C GLU A 230 -20.25 -7.18 -5.55
N TYR A 231 -20.81 -6.72 -4.43
CA TYR A 231 -20.60 -5.38 -3.91
C TYR A 231 -20.08 -5.48 -2.47
N LEU A 232 -18.86 -4.98 -2.23
CA LEU A 232 -18.19 -5.05 -0.94
C LEU A 232 -17.53 -3.71 -0.61
N ASP A 233 -18.07 -2.99 0.37
CA ASP A 233 -17.37 -1.83 0.92
C ASP A 233 -16.25 -2.27 1.87
N ILE A 234 -15.21 -1.43 1.96
CA ILE A 234 -14.01 -1.72 2.76
C ILE A 234 -13.67 -0.53 3.64
N THR A 235 -13.39 -0.77 4.91
CA THR A 235 -12.87 0.27 5.81
C THR A 235 -11.36 0.07 6.00
N ALA A 236 -10.56 1.04 5.57
CA ALA A 236 -9.13 1.08 5.81
C ALA A 236 -8.85 1.53 7.25
N THR A 237 -8.25 0.65 8.04
CA THR A 237 -7.90 0.92 9.44
C THR A 237 -6.43 1.28 9.56
N GLY A 238 -6.12 2.36 10.26
CA GLY A 238 -4.73 2.75 10.54
C GLY A 238 -4.04 3.49 9.40
N VAL A 239 -4.73 3.94 8.36
CA VAL A 239 -4.14 4.82 7.35
C VAL A 239 -4.03 6.25 7.89
N GLY A 240 -2.85 6.84 7.81
CA GLY A 240 -2.57 8.25 8.05
C GLY A 240 -2.07 8.93 6.77
N ILE A 241 -2.34 10.23 6.66
CA ILE A 241 -1.95 11.09 5.55
C ILE A 241 -1.25 12.29 6.16
N VAL A 242 -0.05 12.58 5.69
CA VAL A 242 0.63 13.86 5.93
C VAL A 242 0.83 14.57 4.62
N ARG A 243 0.50 15.86 4.59
CA ARG A 243 0.73 16.70 3.42
C ARG A 243 1.16 18.10 3.83
N GLY A 244 1.69 18.85 2.88
CA GLY A 244 2.05 20.24 3.10
C GLY A 244 2.81 20.80 1.93
N THR A 245 3.44 21.92 2.16
CA THR A 245 4.29 22.62 1.20
C THR A 245 5.72 22.73 1.72
N ILE A 246 6.67 22.73 0.80
CA ILE A 246 8.05 23.11 1.06
C ILE A 246 8.30 24.45 0.39
N HIS A 247 8.81 25.41 1.16
CA HIS A 247 9.13 26.74 0.68
C HIS A 247 10.48 27.24 1.22
N THR A 248 11.07 28.22 0.56
CA THR A 248 12.21 29.00 1.07
C THR A 248 11.75 30.08 2.07
N PRO A 249 12.66 30.75 2.79
CA PRO A 249 12.29 31.79 3.77
C PRO A 249 11.59 33.02 3.18
N ASP A 250 11.76 33.28 1.88
CA ASP A 250 11.04 34.32 1.13
C ASP A 250 9.63 33.88 0.69
N GLY A 251 9.23 32.65 1.00
CA GLY A 251 7.94 32.06 0.66
C GLY A 251 7.87 31.43 -0.74
N SER A 252 8.96 31.36 -1.49
CA SER A 252 8.98 30.71 -2.80
C SER A 252 8.85 29.18 -2.67
N PRO A 253 8.02 28.50 -3.47
CA PRO A 253 7.84 27.05 -3.39
C PRO A 253 9.06 26.28 -3.91
N VAL A 254 9.33 25.11 -3.33
CA VAL A 254 10.51 24.29 -3.67
C VAL A 254 10.09 22.95 -4.24
N ALA A 255 10.28 22.82 -5.55
CA ALA A 255 10.04 21.59 -6.30
C ALA A 255 11.23 20.62 -6.19
N ASP A 256 11.01 19.37 -6.59
CA ASP A 256 12.07 18.36 -6.74
C ASP A 256 12.89 18.12 -5.45
N VAL A 257 12.21 18.08 -4.31
CA VAL A 257 12.78 17.73 -3.00
C VAL A 257 12.20 16.42 -2.51
N ILE A 258 13.06 15.53 -2.01
CA ILE A 258 12.62 14.25 -1.45
C ILE A 258 12.09 14.49 -0.04
N VAL A 259 10.83 14.16 0.18
CA VAL A 259 10.18 14.27 1.49
C VAL A 259 9.96 12.89 2.06
N ARG A 260 10.35 12.68 3.32
CA ARG A 260 10.18 11.42 4.04
C ARG A 260 9.45 11.63 5.35
N ALA A 261 8.48 10.75 5.61
CA ALA A 261 7.77 10.68 6.88
C ALA A 261 8.33 9.54 7.73
N PHE A 262 8.57 9.79 9.02
CA PHE A 262 9.02 8.78 9.97
C PHE A 262 8.14 8.74 11.22
N ASP A 263 7.97 7.55 11.78
CA ASP A 263 7.48 7.36 13.15
C ASP A 263 8.68 7.37 14.10
N ARG A 264 8.71 8.37 14.99
CA ARG A 264 9.78 8.58 15.96
C ARG A 264 9.47 7.82 17.25
N ASN A 265 10.29 6.81 17.53
CA ASN A 265 10.38 6.19 18.84
C ASN A 265 11.55 6.81 19.63
N LEU A 266 11.69 6.44 20.91
CA LEU A 266 12.61 7.07 21.85
C LEU A 266 14.07 7.14 21.36
N ARG A 267 14.49 6.17 20.53
CA ARG A 267 15.85 6.09 19.94
C ARG A 267 15.89 5.61 18.48
N GLU A 268 14.72 5.41 17.85
CA GLU A 268 14.62 4.79 16.54
C GLU A 268 13.64 5.58 15.66
N GLU A 269 13.91 5.65 14.36
CA GLU A 269 13.01 6.19 13.34
C GLU A 269 12.63 5.06 12.39
N THR A 270 11.32 4.87 12.18
CA THR A 270 10.80 3.94 11.16
C THR A 270 10.27 4.74 9.99
N LEU A 271 10.82 4.53 8.79
CA LEU A 271 10.33 5.16 7.57
C LEU A 271 8.89 4.70 7.30
N LEU A 272 7.98 5.66 7.22
CA LEU A 272 6.57 5.45 6.93
C LEU A 272 6.25 5.59 5.45
N GLY A 273 6.97 6.48 4.76
CA GLY A 273 6.79 6.72 3.32
C GLY A 273 7.67 7.85 2.83
N SER A 274 7.76 7.98 1.50
CA SER A 274 8.50 9.03 0.83
C SER A 274 7.79 9.51 -0.42
N THR A 275 8.00 10.78 -0.79
CA THR A 275 7.51 11.38 -2.03
C THR A 275 8.49 12.46 -2.50
N VAL A 276 8.24 13.05 -3.67
CA VAL A 276 8.97 14.21 -4.18
C VAL A 276 7.98 15.39 -4.30
N THR A 277 8.41 16.60 -3.95
CA THR A 277 7.55 17.79 -4.09
C THR A 277 7.21 18.09 -5.55
N ASP A 278 5.98 18.56 -5.78
CA ASP A 278 5.57 19.06 -7.11
C ASP A 278 6.13 20.46 -7.40
N VAL A 279 5.86 20.99 -8.60
CA VAL A 279 6.28 22.34 -9.03
C VAL A 279 5.79 23.49 -8.14
N ALA A 280 4.77 23.23 -7.31
CA ALA A 280 4.22 24.17 -6.34
C ALA A 280 4.73 23.89 -4.91
N GLY A 281 5.76 23.06 -4.76
CA GLY A 281 6.34 22.65 -3.49
C GLY A 281 5.46 21.72 -2.67
N ARG A 282 4.35 21.21 -3.22
CA ARG A 282 3.41 20.38 -2.44
C ARG A 282 3.88 18.95 -2.36
N TYR A 283 3.68 18.35 -1.19
CA TYR A 283 3.90 16.93 -0.98
C TYR A 283 2.71 16.29 -0.25
N GLU A 284 2.50 15.00 -0.49
CA GLU A 284 1.56 14.16 0.25
C GLU A 284 2.18 12.77 0.42
N ILE A 285 2.21 12.29 1.65
CA ILE A 285 2.68 10.96 2.02
C ILE A 285 1.54 10.27 2.75
N THR A 286 1.05 9.18 2.15
CA THR A 286 0.14 8.27 2.84
C THR A 286 0.96 7.17 3.49
N TYR A 287 0.60 6.81 4.72
CA TYR A 287 1.28 5.77 5.48
C TYR A 287 0.30 4.89 6.24
N SER A 288 0.69 3.65 6.43
CA SER A 288 0.02 2.73 7.34
C SER A 288 0.62 2.92 8.73
N GLY A 289 -0.17 3.41 9.67
CA GLY A 289 0.15 3.38 11.09
C GLY A 289 0.50 1.94 11.46
N ASN A 290 1.74 1.73 11.89
CA ASN A 290 2.30 0.42 12.17
C ASN A 290 1.28 -0.43 12.93
N ALA A 291 0.85 -1.56 12.34
CA ALA A 291 0.20 -2.61 13.11
C ALA A 291 1.11 -2.89 14.32
N PRO A 292 0.55 -3.00 15.53
CA PRO A 292 1.32 -2.96 16.77
C PRO A 292 2.49 -3.93 16.71
N SER A 293 3.69 -3.38 16.54
CA SER A 293 4.94 -4.12 16.70
C SER A 293 4.93 -4.68 18.12
N ARG A 294 5.14 -6.00 18.23
CA ARG A 294 4.95 -6.83 19.43
C ARG A 294 5.23 -6.04 20.72
N GLY A 295 4.17 -5.56 21.37
CA GLY A 295 4.22 -4.91 22.69
C GLY A 295 3.83 -3.42 22.74
N SER A 296 3.73 -2.70 21.62
CA SER A 296 3.30 -1.30 21.62
C SER A 296 1.78 -1.17 21.47
N LYS A 297 1.11 -0.43 22.37
CA LYS A 297 -0.32 -0.06 22.29
C LYS A 297 -0.56 1.18 21.41
N LYS A 298 0.46 1.63 20.67
CA LYS A 298 0.43 2.90 19.95
C LYS A 298 -0.41 2.74 18.68
N THR A 299 -1.49 3.51 18.57
CA THR A 299 -2.42 3.47 17.43
C THR A 299 -2.17 4.60 16.42
N ARG A 300 -1.26 5.53 16.74
CA ARG A 300 -0.93 6.71 15.92
C ARG A 300 0.58 6.95 15.91
N ALA A 301 1.13 7.37 14.79
CA ALA A 301 2.56 7.68 14.68
C ALA A 301 2.92 8.95 15.46
N ASP A 302 4.13 9.02 15.99
CA ASP A 302 4.75 10.28 16.40
C ASP A 302 5.56 10.77 15.20
N LEU A 303 4.99 11.70 14.46
CA LEU A 303 5.40 12.00 13.10
C LEU A 303 6.54 13.03 13.08
N ILE A 304 7.60 12.74 12.33
CA ILE A 304 8.60 13.72 11.91
C ILE A 304 8.74 13.66 10.38
N ILE A 305 8.75 14.83 9.75
CA ILE A 305 8.97 14.98 8.30
C ILE A 305 10.37 15.50 8.09
N ARG A 306 11.12 14.88 7.18
CA ARG A 306 12.45 15.32 6.77
C ARG A 306 12.47 15.54 5.26
N ALA A 307 13.08 16.63 4.83
CA ALA A 307 13.27 16.99 3.43
C ALA A 307 14.76 16.85 3.08
N PHE A 308 15.03 16.25 1.92
CA PHE A 308 16.39 16.00 1.43
C PHE A 308 16.55 16.56 0.03
N ALA A 309 17.72 17.13 -0.24
CA ALA A 309 18.12 17.51 -1.59
C ALA A 309 18.17 16.26 -2.50
N ILE A 310 17.96 16.46 -3.80
CA ILE A 310 18.23 15.42 -4.79
C ILE A 310 19.71 15.51 -5.17
N ALA A 311 20.45 14.43 -4.94
CA ALA A 311 21.80 14.27 -5.46
C ALA A 311 21.68 13.53 -6.80
N SER A 312 21.48 14.23 -7.92
CA SER A 312 21.46 13.55 -9.22
C SER A 312 22.06 14.46 -10.29
N ASP A 313 23.15 13.99 -10.91
CA ASP A 313 23.88 14.69 -11.96
C ASP A 313 23.83 13.93 -13.31
N ASP A 314 23.13 12.79 -13.42
CA ASP A 314 23.18 11.95 -14.64
C ASP A 314 21.89 11.24 -15.09
N GLY A 315 20.73 11.50 -14.47
CA GLY A 315 19.46 10.92 -14.91
C GLY A 315 19.26 9.43 -14.57
N SER A 316 20.11 8.85 -13.71
CA SER A 316 19.83 7.60 -13.00
C SER A 316 18.99 7.83 -11.73
N ALA A 317 18.69 6.77 -10.97
CA ALA A 317 17.74 6.80 -9.86
C ALA A 317 18.01 7.96 -8.88
N VAL A 318 16.96 8.66 -8.47
CA VAL A 318 17.02 9.81 -7.53
C VAL A 318 17.79 9.40 -6.27
N GLU A 319 19.04 9.84 -6.13
CA GLU A 319 19.81 9.65 -4.90
C GLU A 319 19.47 10.75 -3.89
N ILE A 320 19.56 10.37 -2.62
CA ILE A 320 19.21 11.23 -1.50
C ILE A 320 20.46 11.99 -1.11
N GLY A 321 20.43 13.31 -1.33
CA GLY A 321 21.45 14.23 -0.87
C GLY A 321 21.25 14.61 0.59
N ASP A 322 21.82 15.76 0.96
CA ASP A 322 21.80 16.25 2.33
C ASP A 322 20.37 16.55 2.83
N GLU A 323 20.17 16.39 4.14
CA GLU A 323 18.94 16.84 4.80
C GLU A 323 18.92 18.38 4.82
N ILE A 324 17.88 18.96 4.23
CA ILE A 324 17.73 20.42 4.05
C ILE A 324 16.63 21.02 4.94
N ALA A 325 15.75 20.19 5.52
CA ALA A 325 14.80 20.60 6.55
C ALA A 325 14.27 19.40 7.34
N ALA A 326 13.82 19.66 8.58
CA ALA A 326 13.05 18.71 9.38
C ALA A 326 11.97 19.41 10.20
N SER A 327 10.80 18.77 10.34
CA SER A 327 9.74 19.26 11.20
C SER A 327 10.04 18.97 12.69
N PRO A 328 9.39 19.69 13.61
CA PRO A 328 9.20 19.18 14.98
C PRO A 328 8.46 17.83 14.98
N ILE A 329 8.60 17.08 16.07
CA ILE A 329 7.84 15.83 16.26
C ILE A 329 6.39 16.17 16.59
N THR A 330 5.46 15.63 15.81
CA THR A 330 4.01 15.67 16.09
C THR A 330 3.59 14.38 16.78
N PHE A 331 3.44 14.43 18.10
CA PHE A 331 3.04 13.25 18.89
C PHE A 331 1.59 12.85 18.60
N ASN A 332 1.34 11.55 18.45
CA ASN A 332 0.02 10.96 18.17
C ASN A 332 -0.72 11.65 17.01
N ALA A 333 -0.02 11.80 15.88
CA ALA A 333 -0.50 12.55 14.73
C ALA A 333 -1.93 12.08 14.31
N PRO A 334 -2.83 13.02 13.99
CA PRO A 334 -4.15 12.71 13.44
C PRO A 334 -4.03 11.96 12.09
N GLN A 335 -5.13 11.35 11.65
CA GLN A 335 -5.17 10.65 10.36
C GLN A 335 -4.92 11.58 9.17
N LEU A 336 -5.25 12.87 9.28
CA LEU A 336 -4.86 13.88 8.32
C LEU A 336 -4.04 14.94 9.06
N GLN A 337 -2.76 15.02 8.76
CA GLN A 337 -1.82 15.98 9.32
C GLN A 337 -1.31 16.92 8.22
N ILE A 338 -1.24 18.21 8.53
CA ILE A 338 -0.65 19.22 7.64
C ILE A 338 0.65 19.72 8.26
N ILE A 339 1.77 19.64 7.54
CA ILE A 339 3.09 20.12 7.99
C ILE A 339 3.75 20.85 6.83
N ASP A 340 3.89 22.17 6.93
CA ASP A 340 4.70 22.94 6.01
C ASP A 340 6.16 22.97 6.49
N LEU A 341 7.10 22.92 5.55
CA LEU A 341 8.53 22.96 5.83
C LEU A 341 9.16 24.16 5.14
N GLU A 342 9.90 24.94 5.92
CA GLU A 342 10.82 25.93 5.39
C GLU A 342 12.19 25.27 5.21
N ILE A 343 12.76 25.31 3.99
CA ILE A 343 14.13 24.86 3.77
C ILE A 343 15.11 26.00 4.03
N SER A 344 16.18 25.69 4.75
CA SER A 344 17.38 26.52 4.75
C SER A 344 18.34 25.87 3.77
N SER A 345 18.74 26.57 2.70
CA SER A 345 19.77 26.02 1.81
C SER A 345 21.06 25.83 2.60
N VAL A 346 21.81 24.74 2.35
CA VAL A 346 23.16 24.54 2.90
C VAL A 346 24.11 25.67 2.44
N ASN A 347 23.77 26.36 1.36
CA ASN A 347 24.51 27.53 0.85
C ASN A 347 23.87 28.88 1.23
N ASP A 348 22.77 28.91 1.99
CA ASP A 348 22.20 30.18 2.42
C ASP A 348 23.04 30.76 3.56
N PRO A 349 23.34 32.07 3.53
CA PRO A 349 24.06 32.70 4.62
C PRO A 349 23.30 32.46 5.93
N SER A 350 24.04 32.10 6.97
CA SER A 350 23.52 31.95 8.32
C SER A 350 22.81 33.22 8.77
N GLU A 351 21.94 33.12 9.78
CA GLU A 351 21.29 34.32 10.35
C GLU A 351 22.31 35.41 10.74
N TYR A 352 23.46 35.01 11.30
CA TYR A 352 24.59 35.92 11.56
C TYR A 352 25.06 36.67 10.30
N GLU A 353 25.31 35.94 9.21
CA GLU A 353 25.79 36.51 7.95
C GLU A 353 24.73 37.38 7.28
N ARG A 354 23.45 36.96 7.32
CA ARG A 354 22.33 37.76 6.80
C ARG A 354 22.19 39.08 7.54
N HIS A 355 22.21 39.06 8.87
CA HIS A 355 22.12 40.28 9.66
C HIS A 355 23.31 41.21 9.40
N LEU A 356 24.53 40.68 9.33
CA LEU A 356 25.70 41.51 8.99
C LEU A 356 25.59 42.12 7.59
N ALA A 357 25.14 41.35 6.60
CA ALA A 357 24.93 41.84 5.24
C ALA A 357 23.85 42.93 5.17
N GLU A 358 22.78 42.80 5.95
CA GLU A 358 21.70 43.79 6.04
C GLU A 358 22.16 45.09 6.75
N LEU A 359 23.02 44.97 7.76
CA LEU A 359 23.59 46.12 8.45
C LEU A 359 24.64 46.86 7.62
N GLN A 360 25.40 46.16 6.79
CA GLN A 360 26.55 46.71 6.05
C GLN A 360 26.23 48.00 5.26
N PRO A 361 25.15 48.10 4.47
CA PRO A 361 24.82 49.34 3.77
C PRO A 361 24.28 50.45 4.70
N LEU A 362 23.82 50.13 5.91
CA LEU A 362 23.17 51.08 6.82
C LEU A 362 24.13 51.72 7.83
N ILE A 363 25.25 51.06 8.13
CA ILE A 363 26.23 51.56 9.11
C ILE A 363 27.30 52.45 8.47
N GLU A 364 27.22 52.75 7.17
CA GLU A 364 28.08 53.73 6.45
C GLU A 364 29.60 53.58 6.69
N GLY A 365 30.07 52.36 6.97
CA GLY A 365 31.48 52.06 7.24
C GLY A 365 31.87 52.11 8.73
N GLU A 366 30.95 52.43 9.64
CA GLU A 366 31.13 52.24 11.07
C GLU A 366 31.27 50.75 11.44
N SER A 367 31.94 50.48 12.55
CA SER A 367 32.13 49.10 13.02
C SER A 367 30.96 48.64 13.88
N VAL A 368 30.48 47.41 13.67
CA VAL A 368 29.38 46.83 14.47
C VAL A 368 29.68 46.87 15.98
N LYS A 369 30.96 46.75 16.38
CA LYS A 369 31.39 46.81 17.79
C LYS A 369 31.28 48.20 18.44
N SER A 370 31.23 49.28 17.66
CA SER A 370 31.18 50.67 18.14
C SER A 370 29.76 51.26 18.16
N LEU A 371 28.77 50.53 17.64
CA LEU A 371 27.37 50.98 17.62
C LEU A 371 26.82 51.20 19.04
N SER A 372 26.23 52.37 19.29
CA SER A 372 25.57 52.70 20.55
C SER A 372 24.19 52.04 20.66
N ASP A 373 23.60 52.03 21.86
CA ASP A 373 22.22 51.53 22.04
C ASP A 373 21.20 52.35 21.24
N GLU A 374 21.47 53.62 20.96
CA GLU A 374 20.63 54.46 20.12
C GLU A 374 20.69 54.01 18.66
N ASP A 375 21.90 53.73 18.16
CA ASP A 375 22.11 53.18 16.81
C ASP A 375 21.41 51.82 16.65
N LEU A 376 21.52 50.94 17.65
CA LEU A 376 20.85 49.63 17.61
C LEU A 376 19.33 49.76 17.58
N ARG A 377 18.73 50.72 18.32
CA ARG A 377 17.28 50.97 18.25
C ARG A 377 16.87 51.52 16.89
N PHE A 378 17.67 52.42 16.32
CA PHE A 378 17.44 52.95 14.98
C PHE A 378 17.50 51.84 13.92
N LEU A 379 18.55 51.01 13.94
CA LEU A 379 18.74 49.89 13.02
C LEU A 379 17.62 48.86 13.17
N SER A 380 17.23 48.53 14.40
CA SER A 380 16.08 47.64 14.67
C SER A 380 14.80 48.13 13.99
N GLY A 381 14.52 49.44 14.03
CA GLY A 381 13.39 50.03 13.33
C GLY A 381 13.51 50.03 11.79
N LYS A 382 14.74 49.96 11.25
CA LYS A 382 15.01 49.95 9.80
C LYS A 382 14.99 48.56 9.18
N THR A 383 15.55 47.57 9.88
CA THR A 383 15.72 46.19 9.41
C THR A 383 14.62 45.26 9.92
N GLY A 384 13.95 45.62 11.02
CA GLY A 384 13.06 44.71 11.73
C GLY A 384 13.79 43.66 12.57
N ILE A 385 15.14 43.67 12.61
CA ILE A 385 15.91 42.76 13.46
C ILE A 385 15.69 43.15 14.93
N PRO A 386 15.38 42.21 15.85
CA PRO A 386 15.19 42.51 17.26
C PRO A 386 16.41 43.15 17.91
N PHE A 387 16.19 44.13 18.79
CA PHE A 387 17.26 44.84 19.51
C PHE A 387 18.26 43.89 20.19
N ASP A 388 17.78 42.80 20.81
CA ASP A 388 18.64 41.84 21.49
C ASP A 388 19.58 41.13 20.51
N GLN A 389 19.12 40.77 19.31
CA GLN A 389 19.96 40.15 18.28
C GLN A 389 21.03 41.12 17.76
N LEU A 390 20.65 42.38 17.53
CA LEU A 390 21.61 43.43 17.16
C LEU A 390 22.65 43.65 18.27
N ASN A 391 22.22 43.62 19.53
CA ASN A 391 23.13 43.71 20.67
C ASN A 391 24.06 42.49 20.75
N TYR A 392 23.58 41.29 20.43
CA TYR A 392 24.43 40.10 20.36
C TYR A 392 25.48 40.20 19.25
N LEU A 393 25.16 40.73 18.07
CA LEU A 393 26.15 40.99 17.01
C LEU A 393 27.22 41.98 17.46
N ARG A 394 26.81 43.06 18.15
CA ARG A 394 27.74 44.03 18.74
C ARG A 394 28.66 43.38 19.76
N LEU A 395 28.11 42.60 20.69
CA LEU A 395 28.89 41.90 21.72
C LEU A 395 29.85 40.88 21.11
N ASP A 396 29.39 40.10 20.12
CA ASP A 396 30.23 39.16 19.36
C ASP A 396 31.42 39.89 18.71
N ALA A 397 31.17 40.99 17.97
CA ALA A 397 32.22 41.79 17.35
C ALA A 397 33.20 42.41 18.37
N GLN A 398 32.72 42.81 19.56
CA GLN A 398 33.57 43.26 20.66
C GLN A 398 34.46 42.12 21.18
N TRP A 399 33.90 40.92 21.32
CA TRP A 399 34.58 39.76 21.88
C TRP A 399 35.58 39.13 20.91
N THR A 400 35.29 39.12 19.62
CA THR A 400 36.27 38.76 18.56
C THR A 400 37.50 39.65 18.67
N GLY A 401 37.32 40.96 18.89
CA GLY A 401 38.45 41.88 19.08
C GLY A 401 39.16 41.73 20.43
N GLN A 402 38.41 41.59 21.52
CA GLN A 402 38.95 41.61 22.88
C GLN A 402 39.57 40.27 23.31
N TYR A 403 39.00 39.16 22.86
CA TYR A 403 39.36 37.80 23.30
C TYR A 403 39.86 36.91 22.17
N ALA A 404 39.99 37.44 20.95
CA ALA A 404 40.37 36.70 19.75
C ALA A 404 39.48 35.49 19.46
N LEU A 405 38.21 35.51 19.89
CA LEU A 405 37.24 34.46 19.59
C LEU A 405 36.84 34.51 18.12
N ASP A 406 36.60 33.34 17.52
CA ASP A 406 36.05 33.27 16.18
C ASP A 406 34.71 34.00 16.08
N PRO A 407 34.47 34.77 15.00
CA PRO A 407 33.19 35.44 14.76
C PRO A 407 32.02 34.47 14.84
N ALA A 408 30.85 34.98 15.22
CA ALA A 408 29.60 34.25 15.39
C ALA A 408 29.53 33.26 16.58
N VAL A 409 30.65 32.90 17.23
CA VAL A 409 30.62 31.96 18.36
C VAL A 409 29.82 32.53 19.54
N ALA A 410 30.09 33.76 19.94
CA ALA A 410 29.38 34.38 21.07
C ALA A 410 27.92 34.66 20.69
N TYR A 411 27.68 35.15 19.46
CA TYR A 411 26.34 35.32 18.91
C TYR A 411 25.50 34.03 19.00
N GLY A 412 26.06 32.92 18.52
CA GLY A 412 25.41 31.62 18.51
C GLY A 412 25.07 31.11 19.91
N LEU A 413 25.92 31.38 20.92
CA LEU A 413 25.63 31.00 22.31
C LEU A 413 24.52 31.86 22.91
N PHE A 414 24.54 33.18 22.70
CA PHE A 414 23.51 34.08 23.21
C PHE A 414 22.13 33.79 22.61
N ARG A 415 22.09 33.38 21.34
CA ARG A 415 20.87 32.93 20.65
C ARG A 415 20.26 31.65 21.22
N GLN A 416 21.00 30.90 22.04
CA GLN A 416 20.52 29.74 22.80
C GLN A 416 20.24 30.07 24.27
N GLU A 417 19.93 31.35 24.56
CA GLU A 417 19.58 31.84 25.88
C GLU A 417 20.69 31.70 26.93
N LEU A 418 21.95 31.58 26.48
CA LEU A 418 23.09 31.59 27.39
C LEU A 418 23.45 33.02 27.81
N PRO A 419 24.07 33.20 28.99
CA PRO A 419 24.35 34.54 29.52
C PRO A 419 25.19 35.41 28.58
N ALA A 420 24.74 36.64 28.28
CA ALA A 420 25.45 37.60 27.43
C ALA A 420 26.63 38.31 28.13
N ASN A 421 27.37 37.59 28.99
CA ASN A 421 28.55 38.10 29.70
C ASN A 421 29.56 36.97 29.94
N LEU A 422 30.87 37.30 29.90
CA LEU A 422 31.94 36.31 29.91
C LEU A 422 31.93 35.44 31.18
N ARG A 423 31.70 36.04 32.36
CA ARG A 423 31.64 35.28 33.63
C ARG A 423 30.49 34.28 33.63
N GLY A 424 29.33 34.66 33.10
CA GLY A 424 28.17 33.78 32.99
C GLY A 424 28.42 32.61 32.06
N LEU A 425 29.00 32.84 30.87
CA LEU A 425 29.36 31.77 29.95
C LEU A 425 30.41 30.81 30.52
N LEU A 426 31.44 31.34 31.19
CA LEU A 426 32.49 30.51 31.80
C LEU A 426 32.00 29.71 33.01
N ALA A 427 30.87 30.10 33.62
CA ALA A 427 30.23 29.36 34.70
C ALA A 427 29.33 28.21 34.18
N GLU A 428 29.01 28.17 32.89
CA GLU A 428 28.20 27.12 32.30
C GLU A 428 28.98 25.82 32.10
N LYS A 429 28.26 24.70 32.08
CA LYS A 429 28.87 23.39 31.85
C LYS A 429 29.41 23.33 30.41
N PRO A 430 30.64 22.82 30.18
CA PRO A 430 31.19 22.66 28.83
C PRO A 430 30.28 21.87 27.87
N SER A 431 29.56 20.87 28.37
CA SER A 431 28.59 20.11 27.57
C SER A 431 27.45 20.98 27.06
N ARG A 432 26.92 21.90 27.88
CA ARG A 432 25.83 22.80 27.51
C ARG A 432 26.27 23.82 26.47
N LEU A 433 27.50 24.34 26.58
CA LEU A 433 28.07 25.25 25.59
C LEU A 433 28.21 24.56 24.21
N ARG A 434 28.68 23.30 24.19
CA ARG A 434 28.75 22.50 22.97
C ARG A 434 27.38 22.20 22.38
N GLU A 435 26.43 21.78 23.20
CA GLU A 435 25.07 21.49 22.76
C GLU A 435 24.39 22.74 22.19
N ALA A 436 24.58 23.89 22.83
CA ALA A 436 24.08 25.17 22.34
C ALA A 436 24.69 25.53 20.98
N LEU A 437 26.03 25.45 20.84
CA LEU A 437 26.68 25.77 19.57
C LEU A 437 26.24 24.83 18.44
N LYS A 438 26.10 23.53 18.72
CA LYS A 438 25.54 22.54 17.77
C LYS A 438 24.10 22.84 17.41
N ALA A 439 23.28 23.27 18.37
CA ALA A 439 21.91 23.70 18.10
C ALA A 439 21.84 24.96 17.22
N SER A 440 22.80 25.88 17.37
CA SER A 440 22.91 27.06 16.50
C SER A 440 23.34 26.71 15.08
N LEU A 441 24.27 25.78 14.90
CA LEU A 441 24.63 25.23 13.58
C LEU A 441 23.43 24.53 12.92
N ALA A 442 22.76 23.63 13.65
CA ALA A 442 21.62 22.87 13.13
C ALA A 442 20.40 23.75 12.74
N ARG A 443 20.33 24.98 13.24
CA ARG A 443 19.28 25.96 12.92
C ARG A 443 19.75 27.05 11.94
N ASN A 444 20.92 26.89 11.33
CA ASN A 444 21.56 27.89 10.47
C ASN A 444 21.63 29.30 11.09
N ILE A 445 21.88 29.37 12.40
CA ILE A 445 22.02 30.63 13.14
C ILE A 445 23.43 31.21 12.97
N ILE A 446 24.42 30.34 12.89
CA ILE A 446 25.85 30.68 12.74
C ILE A 446 26.43 29.96 11.51
N PRO A 447 27.55 30.45 10.94
CA PRO A 447 28.13 29.90 9.72
C PRO A 447 28.52 28.42 9.85
N GLU A 448 28.31 27.66 8.79
CA GLU A 448 28.68 26.24 8.70
C GLU A 448 30.18 26.00 8.92
N SER A 449 31.03 26.98 8.58
CA SER A 449 32.49 26.90 8.79
C SER A 449 32.90 26.67 10.25
N LEU A 450 32.02 26.94 11.22
CA LEU A 450 32.23 26.63 12.64
C LEU A 450 31.92 25.18 13.01
N GLY A 451 31.29 24.40 12.13
CA GLY A 451 30.88 23.01 12.37
C GLY A 451 32.03 22.10 12.76
N ASP A 452 33.04 22.02 11.88
CA ASP A 452 34.23 21.19 12.10
C ASP A 452 35.11 21.68 13.27
N GLN A 453 34.95 22.95 13.67
CA GLN A 453 35.76 23.61 14.69
C GLN A 453 35.04 23.78 16.03
N ALA A 454 33.79 23.32 16.15
CA ALA A 454 32.92 23.59 17.29
C ALA A 454 33.56 23.23 18.64
N ASP A 455 34.24 22.09 18.73
CA ASP A 455 34.92 21.69 19.96
C ASP A 455 36.16 22.55 20.26
N GLN A 456 36.90 22.96 19.24
CA GLN A 456 38.08 23.82 19.38
C GLN A 456 37.69 25.23 19.84
N VAL A 457 36.68 25.85 19.24
CA VAL A 457 36.24 27.20 19.59
C VAL A 457 35.65 27.27 21.00
N ILE A 458 34.96 26.20 21.45
CA ILE A 458 34.50 26.11 22.84
C ILE A 458 35.68 25.94 23.81
N GLN A 459 36.71 25.17 23.47
CA GLN A 459 37.92 25.08 24.29
C GLN A 459 38.64 26.41 24.39
N GLN A 460 38.72 27.16 23.29
CA GLN A 460 39.28 28.51 23.28
C GLN A 460 38.50 29.44 24.21
N LEU A 461 37.16 29.45 24.14
CA LEU A 461 36.31 30.20 25.06
C LEU A 461 36.60 29.83 26.52
N LEU A 462 36.65 28.54 26.84
CA LEU A 462 36.89 28.07 28.21
C LEU A 462 38.29 28.43 28.73
N SER A 463 39.30 28.49 27.86
CA SER A 463 40.67 28.89 28.22
C SER A 463 40.77 30.34 28.71
N LEU A 464 39.77 31.18 28.39
CA LEU A 464 39.70 32.56 28.88
C LEU A 464 39.51 32.63 30.39
N ALA A 465 39.07 31.55 31.06
CA ALA A 465 38.96 31.49 32.52
C ALA A 465 40.31 31.75 33.22
N ASP A 466 41.43 31.40 32.58
CA ASP A 466 42.78 31.57 33.11
C ASP A 466 43.42 32.92 32.71
N SER A 467 42.71 33.74 31.92
CA SER A 467 43.19 35.02 31.41
C SER A 467 43.25 36.09 32.51
N PRO A 468 44.31 36.93 32.57
CA PRO A 468 44.43 38.00 33.56
C PRO A 468 43.29 39.04 33.50
N ALA A 469 42.51 39.09 32.41
CA ALA A 469 41.34 39.96 32.25
C ALA A 469 40.20 39.66 33.26
N LEU A 470 40.20 38.49 33.90
CA LEU A 470 39.21 38.10 34.91
C LEU A 470 39.73 38.14 36.35
N LYS A 471 41.03 38.42 36.57
CA LYS A 471 41.59 38.55 37.92
C LYS A 471 41.05 39.83 38.58
N PRO A 472 40.46 39.76 39.78
CA PRO A 472 40.12 40.98 40.52
C PRO A 472 41.43 41.72 40.82
N TYR A 473 41.50 43.02 40.52
CA TYR A 473 42.55 43.87 41.05
C TYR A 473 42.58 43.71 42.57
N ALA A 474 43.61 43.05 43.09
CA ALA A 474 43.89 43.07 44.52
C ALA A 474 44.15 44.53 44.89
N ARG A 475 43.30 45.10 45.75
CA ARG A 475 43.54 46.42 46.34
C ARG A 475 44.89 46.36 47.07
N ALA A 476 45.82 47.22 46.66
CA ALA A 476 47.00 47.50 47.45
C ALA A 476 46.55 48.06 48.82
N GLY A 477 46.93 47.38 49.88
CA GLY A 477 46.79 47.78 51.27
C GLY A 477 48.11 47.51 51.98
#